data_AF-W4LKT6-F1
#
_entry.id   AF-W4LKT6-F1
#
_cell.length_a   1.000
_cell.length_b   1.000
_cell.length_c   1.000
_cell.angle_alpha   90.00
_cell.angle_beta   90.00
_cell.angle_gamma   90.00
#
_symmetry.space_group_name_H-M   'P 1'
#
loop_
_entity.id
_entity.type
_entity.pdbx_description
1 polymer ?
#
loop_
_entity_poly.entity_id
_entity_poly.type
_entity_poly.pdbx_seq_one_letter_code
_entity_poly.pdbx_strand_id
1 'polypeptide(L)' 'MIANNRRQNGESYVAGGVALNTLLNTPRLSQDIDLFHDTDEALVTSWLADRQLLRTAGYEVAVRISKPTGRVLPH' A
#
# COMPACT_ATOMS: atom_id res chain seq x y z
N MET A 1 8.37 -1.62 -9.54
CA MET A 1 9.05 -1.38 -8.26
C MET A 1 8.20 -1.84 -7.08
N ILE A 2 7.17 -1.09 -6.66
CA ILE A 2 6.31 -1.47 -5.51
C ILE A 2 5.49 -2.75 -5.78
N ALA A 3 4.93 -2.88 -6.99
CA ALA A 3 4.16 -4.07 -7.37
C ALA A 3 4.98 -5.38 -7.33
N ASN A 4 6.31 -5.32 -7.48
CA ASN A 4 7.17 -6.50 -7.34
C ASN A 4 7.35 -6.89 -5.88
N ASN A 5 7.63 -5.92 -4.99
CA ASN A 5 7.76 -6.18 -3.56
C ASN A 5 6.51 -6.87 -3.00
N ARG A 6 5.32 -6.47 -3.46
CA ARG A 6 4.05 -7.06 -3.01
C ARG A 6 3.86 -8.50 -3.46
N ARG A 7 4.21 -8.81 -4.72
CA ARG A 7 4.18 -10.20 -5.21
C ARG A 7 5.13 -11.10 -4.43
N GLN A 8 6.23 -10.56 -3.92
CA GLN A 8 7.19 -11.32 -3.10
C GLN A 8 6.76 -11.47 -1.65
N ASN A 9 6.01 -10.51 -1.09
CA ASN A 9 5.61 -10.51 0.32
C ASN A 9 4.22 -11.14 0.58
N GLY A 10 3.45 -11.48 -0.45
CA GLY A 10 2.33 -12.44 -0.36
C GLY A 10 1.00 -11.95 0.23
N GLU A 11 0.94 -10.78 0.89
CA GLU A 11 -0.27 -10.33 1.62
C GLU A 11 -0.57 -8.84 1.37
N SER A 12 -0.96 -8.47 0.14
CA SER A 12 -1.43 -7.11 -0.15
C SER A 12 -2.62 -7.13 -1.10
N TYR A 13 -3.74 -6.55 -0.68
CA TYR A 13 -4.95 -6.42 -1.49
C TYR A 13 -5.00 -5.04 -2.13
N VAL A 14 -5.22 -4.99 -3.44
CA VAL A 14 -5.50 -3.74 -4.17
C VAL A 14 -6.99 -3.46 -4.06
N ALA A 15 -7.35 -2.25 -3.66
CA ALA A 15 -8.74 -1.79 -3.68
C ALA A 15 -8.88 -0.47 -4.45
N GLY A 16 -10.05 0.16 -4.34
CA GLY A 16 -10.34 1.43 -5.00
C GLY A 16 -10.51 1.29 -6.51
N GLY A 17 -10.31 2.39 -7.24
CA GLY A 17 -10.55 2.47 -8.69
C GLY A 17 -9.75 1.43 -9.49
N VAL A 18 -8.57 1.04 -9.01
CA VAL A 18 -7.73 0.02 -9.66
C VAL A 18 -8.38 -1.36 -9.62
N ALA A 19 -8.96 -1.77 -8.48
CA ALA A 19 -9.65 -3.06 -8.37
C ALA A 19 -10.89 -3.12 -9.27
N LEU A 20 -11.65 -2.03 -9.36
CA LEU A 20 -12.81 -1.92 -10.26
C LEU A 20 -12.39 -1.94 -11.74
N ASN A 21 -11.28 -1.30 -12.09
CA ASN A 21 -10.76 -1.32 -13.46
C ASN A 21 -10.25 -2.71 -13.87
N THR A 22 -9.60 -3.43 -12.96
CA THR A 22 -9.20 -4.83 -13.19
C THR A 22 -10.41 -5.73 -13.39
N LEU A 23 -11.48 -5.54 -12.62
CA LEU A 23 -12.72 -6.33 -12.74
C LEU A 23 -13.48 -6.05 -14.05
N LEU A 24 -13.54 -4.77 -14.46
CA LEU A 24 -14.32 -4.33 -15.62
C LEU A 24 -13.53 -4.36 -16.94
N ASN A 25 -12.25 -4.73 -16.90
CA ASN A 25 -11.33 -4.75 -18.05
C ASN A 25 -11.35 -3.45 -18.88
N THR A 26 -11.57 -2.31 -18.23
CA THR A 26 -11.66 -0.99 -18.84
C THR A 26 -10.41 -0.17 -18.51
N PRO A 27 -9.74 0.45 -19.50
CA PRO A 27 -8.54 1.24 -19.27
C PRO A 27 -8.91 2.60 -18.69
N ARG A 28 -9.18 2.64 -17.40
CA ARG A 28 -9.31 3.91 -16.67
C ARG A 28 -7.98 4.18 -15.97
N LEU A 29 -7.37 5.31 -16.26
CA LEU A 29 -6.21 5.79 -15.51
C LEU A 29 -6.70 6.14 -14.09
N SER A 30 -6.30 5.36 -13.08
CA SER A 30 -6.48 5.74 -11.68
C SER A 30 -5.25 6.52 -11.25
N GLN A 31 -5.44 7.73 -10.76
CA GLN A 31 -4.34 8.57 -10.27
C GLN A 31 -3.77 8.05 -8.94
N ASP A 32 -4.61 7.33 -8.18
CA ASP A 32 -4.30 6.81 -6.84
C ASP A 32 -4.46 5.28 -6.78
N ILE A 33 -3.74 4.65 -5.84
CA ILE A 33 -3.76 3.20 -5.57
C ILE A 33 -3.97 2.99 -4.07
N ASP A 34 -5.05 2.30 -3.71
CA ASP A 34 -5.38 1.95 -2.32
C ASP A 34 -5.00 0.50 -1.99
N LEU A 35 -4.42 0.29 -0.81
CA LEU A 35 -3.75 -0.96 -0.46
C LEU A 35 -4.00 -1.35 0.99
N PHE A 36 -4.33 -2.63 1.17
CA PHE A 36 -4.76 -3.18 2.45
C PHE A 36 -3.92 -4.41 2.79
N HIS A 37 -3.70 -4.61 4.10
CA HIS A 37 -2.99 -5.75 4.67
C HIS A 37 -3.85 -6.33 5.80
N ASP A 38 -3.78 -7.65 5.98
CA ASP A 38 -4.58 -8.36 6.99
C ASP A 38 -4.10 -8.14 8.42
N THR A 39 -2.82 -7.74 8.59
CA THR A 39 -2.20 -7.49 9.89
C THR A 39 -1.54 -6.12 9.96
N ASP A 40 -1.51 -5.56 11.17
CA ASP A 40 -0.81 -4.31 11.46
C ASP A 40 0.69 -4.44 11.19
N GLU A 41 1.26 -5.61 11.53
CA GLU A 41 2.68 -5.91 11.32
C GLU A 41 3.03 -5.93 9.82
N ALA A 42 2.19 -6.55 8.99
CA ALA A 42 2.38 -6.56 7.54
C ALA A 42 2.22 -5.15 6.94
N LEU A 43 1.24 -4.37 7.42
CA LEU A 43 1.03 -2.98 7.00
C LEU A 43 2.25 -2.11 7.30
N VAL A 44 2.77 -2.16 8.53
CA VAL A 44 3.91 -1.33 8.94
C VAL A 44 5.17 -1.73 8.17
N THR A 45 5.41 -3.03 8.01
CA THR A 45 6.58 -3.56 7.31
C THR A 45 6.59 -3.14 5.84
N SER A 46 5.46 -3.33 5.14
CA SER A 46 5.33 -2.97 3.73
C SER A 46 5.39 -1.45 3.52
N TRP A 47 4.77 -0.68 4.41
CA TRP A 47 4.83 0.79 4.38
C TRP A 47 6.27 1.31 4.49
N LEU A 48 7.05 0.81 5.44
CA LEU A 48 8.44 1.22 5.61
C LEU A 48 9.29 0.86 4.38
N ALA A 49 9.13 -0.36 3.86
CA ALA A 49 9.84 -0.83 2.66
C ALA A 49 9.50 0.01 1.42
N ASP A 50 8.21 0.29 1.18
CA ASP A 50 7.74 1.05 0.02
C ASP A 50 8.21 2.50 0.08
N ARG A 51 8.16 3.15 1.26
CA ARG A 51 8.69 4.51 1.42
C ARG A 51 10.17 4.60 1.11
N GLN A 52 10.96 3.66 1.61
CA GLN A 52 12.39 3.63 1.38
C GLN A 52 12.69 3.43 -0.10
N LEU A 53 11.98 2.52 -0.75
CA LEU A 53 12.11 2.24 -2.18
C LEU A 53 11.78 3.48 -3.04
N LEU A 54 10.67 4.17 -2.74
CA LEU A 54 10.29 5.39 -3.45
C LEU A 54 11.30 6.52 -3.29
N ARG A 55 11.77 6.75 -2.06
CA ARG A 55 12.80 7.77 -1.79
C ARG A 55 14.10 7.48 -2.51
N THR A 56 14.53 6.21 -2.51
CA THR A 56 15.76 5.78 -3.20
C THR A 56 15.66 6.00 -4.71
N ALA A 57 14.46 5.89 -5.28
CA ALA A 57 14.21 6.19 -6.69
C ALA A 57 14.01 7.68 -6.98
N GLY A 58 14.21 8.57 -6.00
CA GLY A 58 14.14 10.02 -6.17
C GLY A 58 12.75 10.62 -6.04
N TYR A 59 11.74 9.86 -5.61
CA TYR A 59 10.40 10.38 -5.36
C TYR A 59 10.28 11.04 -3.99
N GLU A 60 9.56 12.15 -3.92
CA GLU A 60 9.16 12.75 -2.66
C GLU A 60 8.00 11.95 -2.05
N VAL A 61 8.08 11.66 -0.74
CA VAL A 61 7.06 10.90 -0.02
C VAL A 61 6.56 11.70 1.17
N ALA A 62 5.34 12.23 1.06
CA ALA A 62 4.66 13.00 2.10
C ALA A 62 3.47 12.21 2.67
N VAL A 63 3.39 12.12 4.01
CA VAL A 63 2.25 11.51 4.70
C VAL A 63 1.22 12.60 4.97
N ARG A 64 0.02 12.44 4.41
CA ARG A 64 -1.07 13.42 4.59
C ARG A 64 -1.92 13.11 5.81
N ILE A 65 -2.24 11.84 6.04
CA ILE A 65 -3.04 11.36 7.17
C ILE A 65 -2.46 10.02 7.62
N SER A 66 -2.28 9.86 8.93
CA SER A 66 -2.02 8.56 9.56
C SER A 66 -2.98 8.36 10.72
N LYS A 67 -3.57 7.17 10.82
CA LYS A 67 -4.34 6.76 11.99
C LYS A 67 -3.57 5.64 12.70
N PRO A 68 -3.56 5.62 14.05
CA PRO A 68 -2.97 4.49 14.76
C PRO A 68 -3.72 3.22 14.36
N THR A 69 -2.97 2.17 14.08
CA THR A 69 -3.54 0.84 13.89
C THR A 69 -4.15 0.36 15.21
N GLY A 70 -5.25 -0.38 15.12
CA GLY A 70 -6.11 -0.71 16.25
C GLY A 70 -5.52 -1.77 17.17
N ARG A 71 -4.41 -1.49 17.84
CA ARG A 71 -3.92 -2.30 18.96
C ARG A 71 -3.59 -1.39 20.13
N VAL A 72 -4.53 -1.31 21.08
CA VAL A 72 -4.22 -0.84 22.44
C VAL A 72 -3.30 -1.90 23.04
N LEU A 73 -2.03 -1.57 23.26
CA LEU A 73 -1.15 -2.41 24.07
C LEU A 73 -1.69 -2.39 25.52
N PRO A 74 -1.90 -3.55 26.17
CA PRO A 74 -2.25 -3.56 27.59
C PRO A 74 -1.08 -3.01 28.41
N HIS A 75 -1.43 -2.24 29.45
CA HIS A 75 -0.52 -1.61 30.42
C HIS A 75 0.38 -2.62 31.13
#